data_AF-A0A7C4Y1T5-F1
#
_entry.id   AF-A0A7C4Y1T5-F1
#
_cell.length_a   1.000
_cell.length_b   1.000
_cell.length_c   1.000
_cell.angle_alpha   90.00
_cell.angle_beta   90.00
_cell.angle_gamma   90.00
#
_symmetry.space_group_name_H-M   'P 1'
#
loop_
_entity.id
_entity.type
_entity.pdbx_description
1 polymer ?
#
loop_
_entity_poly.entity_id
_entity_poly.type
_entity_poly.pdbx_seq_one_letter_code
_entity_poly.pdbx_strand_id
1 'polypeptide(L)'
;MCRAFLHRPEPLPILRRLIGLAGLCLALLLGGCASLLPRGEAQTGKPWSDFHQAHAAFERIQPYVTTIAQLREQGIDPLVTPNITILNYADIVRRLLPPSGNDIALDPGIRDCMQAQTACRGFEIDQRHIDRKRVGNFWLDFLDFRRETLTTGWRFNMLLLVVNDRVVYKLWGGQPEISETEVTRNPLGPLQGFGQSVLGRY
;
A
#
# COMPACT_ATOMS: atom_id res chain seq x y z
N MET A 1 1.39 59.94 61.22
CA MET A 1 1.09 58.52 60.91
C MET A 1 1.11 58.36 59.39
N CYS A 2 2.16 57.72 58.86
CA CYS A 2 2.40 57.57 57.42
C CYS A 2 1.37 56.68 56.73
N ARG A 3 0.83 57.11 55.58
CA ARG A 3 0.28 56.22 54.55
C ARG A 3 1.04 56.47 53.26
N ALA A 4 1.78 55.45 52.81
CA ALA A 4 2.47 55.44 51.54
C ALA A 4 1.46 55.38 50.38
N PHE A 5 1.50 56.37 49.49
CA PHE A 5 0.81 56.34 48.21
C PHE A 5 1.64 55.52 47.22
N LEU A 6 1.26 54.26 47.00
CA LEU A 6 1.80 53.44 45.92
C LEU A 6 1.14 53.88 44.60
N HIS A 7 1.90 54.56 43.76
CA HIS A 7 1.52 54.93 42.39
C HIS A 7 1.63 53.69 41.50
N ARG A 8 0.50 53.12 41.06
CA ARG A 8 0.48 52.09 40.02
C ARG A 8 0.50 52.78 38.65
N PRO A 9 1.48 52.51 37.76
CA PRO A 9 1.42 53.04 36.41
C PRO A 9 0.32 52.35 35.61
N GLU A 10 -0.63 53.13 35.09
CA GLU A 10 -1.63 52.69 34.10
C GLU A 10 -0.90 52.30 32.79
N PRO A 11 -1.07 51.07 32.26
CA PRO A 11 -0.42 50.68 31.02
C PRO A 11 -1.05 51.41 29.82
N LEU A 12 -0.21 52.04 29.01
CA LEU A 12 -0.58 52.77 27.79
C LEU A 12 -1.53 51.96 26.87
N PRO A 13 -2.60 52.57 26.33
CA PRO A 13 -3.64 51.89 25.56
C PRO A 13 -3.13 51.23 24.26
N ILE A 14 -1.99 51.68 23.76
CA ILE A 14 -1.29 51.13 22.58
C ILE A 14 -0.73 49.73 22.89
N LEU A 15 -0.20 49.53 24.11
CA LEU A 15 0.33 48.24 24.55
C LEU A 15 -0.77 47.19 24.64
N ARG A 16 -1.97 47.58 25.09
CA ARG A 16 -3.14 46.70 25.21
C ARG A 16 -3.68 46.27 23.83
N ARG A 17 -3.62 47.15 22.82
CA ARG A 17 -3.96 46.82 21.43
C ARG A 17 -2.94 45.90 20.76
N LEU A 18 -1.64 46.12 21.02
CA LEU A 18 -0.56 45.25 20.54
C LEU A 18 -0.64 43.84 21.14
N ILE A 19 -0.92 43.73 22.44
CA ILE A 19 -1.14 42.43 23.11
C ILE A 19 -2.36 41.70 22.52
N GLY A 20 -3.45 42.41 22.25
CA GLY A 20 -4.64 41.84 21.62
C GLY A 20 -4.39 41.32 20.20
N LEU A 21 -3.67 42.09 19.38
CA LEU A 21 -3.26 41.69 18.03
C LEU A 21 -2.30 40.49 18.04
N ALA A 22 -1.35 40.45 18.98
CA ALA A 22 -0.43 39.32 19.16
C ALA A 22 -1.18 38.04 19.58
N GLY A 23 -2.17 38.15 20.47
CA GLY A 23 -3.01 37.03 20.89
C GLY A 23 -3.86 36.45 19.76
N LEU A 24 -4.42 37.32 18.90
CA LEU A 24 -5.20 36.90 17.73
C LEU A 24 -4.31 36.22 16.66
N CYS A 25 -3.10 36.75 16.43
CA CYS A 25 -2.13 36.14 15.52
C CYS A 25 -1.68 34.75 16.01
N LEU A 26 -1.44 34.60 17.32
CA LEU A 26 -1.08 33.31 17.92
C LEU A 26 -2.23 32.28 17.84
N ALA A 27 -3.47 32.72 18.02
CA ALA A 27 -4.65 31.86 17.85
C ALA A 27 -4.84 31.40 16.39
N LEU A 28 -4.57 32.27 15.41
CA LEU A 28 -4.59 31.93 13.99
C LEU A 28 -3.45 30.95 13.60
N LEU A 29 -2.28 31.06 14.23
CA LEU A 29 -1.17 30.11 14.04
C LEU A 29 -1.45 28.72 14.64
N LEU A 30 -2.24 28.63 15.72
CA LEU A 30 -2.59 27.36 16.36
C LEU A 30 -3.75 26.62 15.66
N GLY A 31 -4.57 27.31 14.86
CA GLY A 31 -5.77 26.74 14.21
C GLY A 31 -5.52 26.01 12.89
N GLY A 32 -4.31 26.02 12.34
CA GLY A 32 -4.04 25.61 10.95
C GLY A 32 -3.05 24.45 10.78
N CYS A 33 -3.30 23.25 11.33
CA CYS A 33 -2.38 22.11 11.18
C CYS A 33 -2.98 20.83 10.55
N ALA A 34 -4.27 20.79 10.20
CA ALA A 34 -4.86 19.59 9.60
C ALA A 34 -4.27 19.23 8.22
N SER A 35 -3.62 20.18 7.55
CA SER A 35 -2.97 19.99 6.25
C SER A 35 -1.58 19.35 6.31
N LEU A 36 -0.97 19.18 7.49
CA LEU A 36 0.43 18.73 7.62
C LEU A 36 0.57 17.21 7.79
N LEU A 37 -0.54 16.46 7.75
CA LEU A 37 -0.51 15.01 7.93
C LEU A 37 0.15 14.33 6.71
N PRO A 38 1.14 13.44 6.93
CA PRO A 38 1.79 12.71 5.84
C PRO A 38 0.81 11.89 5.02
N ARG A 39 1.08 11.81 3.72
CA ARG A 39 0.43 10.88 2.79
C ARG A 39 1.50 10.04 2.13
N GLY A 40 1.23 8.76 1.98
CA GLY A 40 2.14 7.81 1.34
C GLY A 40 1.38 7.01 0.30
N GLU A 41 1.90 6.99 -0.91
CA GLU A 41 1.32 6.21 -2.01
C GLU A 41 2.32 5.13 -2.42
N ALA A 42 1.83 3.91 -2.61
CA ALA A 42 2.61 2.78 -3.08
C ALA A 42 1.90 2.18 -4.30
N GLN A 43 2.49 2.42 -5.48
CA GLN A 43 2.04 1.83 -6.73
C GLN A 43 3.12 0.89 -7.28
N THR A 44 2.72 -0.32 -7.67
CA THR A 44 3.55 -1.17 -8.53
C THR A 44 3.58 -0.59 -9.94
N GLY A 45 4.73 -0.61 -10.62
CA GLY A 45 4.89 -0.09 -11.99
C GLY A 45 3.84 -0.66 -12.94
N LYS A 46 3.09 0.23 -13.62
CA LYS A 46 1.80 -0.09 -14.25
C LYS A 46 1.94 -0.87 -15.55
N PRO A 47 1.12 -1.92 -15.70
CA PRO A 47 0.37 -2.16 -16.93
C PRO A 47 -1.07 -1.60 -16.87
N TRP A 48 -1.75 -1.65 -15.71
CA TRP A 48 -3.16 -1.20 -15.60
C TRP A 48 -3.38 -0.03 -14.63
N SER A 49 -4.42 0.79 -14.87
CA SER A 49 -4.82 1.92 -14.03
C SER A 49 -5.66 1.51 -12.82
N ASP A 50 -6.50 0.50 -12.99
CA ASP A 50 -7.49 0.05 -12.02
C ASP A 50 -7.73 -1.47 -12.12
N PHE A 51 -8.42 -2.00 -11.12
CA PHE A 51 -8.75 -3.41 -11.01
C PHE A 51 -9.59 -3.91 -12.19
N HIS A 52 -10.55 -3.12 -12.67
CA HIS A 52 -11.44 -3.55 -13.75
C HIS A 52 -10.70 -3.71 -15.07
N GLN A 53 -9.75 -2.82 -15.35
CA GLN A 53 -8.90 -2.93 -16.52
C GLN A 53 -8.03 -4.19 -16.48
N ALA A 54 -7.46 -4.53 -15.31
CA ALA A 54 -6.69 -5.74 -15.11
C ALA A 54 -7.55 -7.00 -15.29
N HIS A 55 -8.75 -7.03 -14.69
CA HIS A 55 -9.70 -8.12 -14.87
C HIS A 55 -10.14 -8.25 -16.33
N ALA A 56 -10.43 -7.14 -17.02
CA ALA A 56 -10.77 -7.16 -18.44
C ALA A 56 -9.63 -7.68 -19.33
N ALA A 57 -8.37 -7.42 -18.97
CA ALA A 57 -7.23 -8.02 -19.65
C ALA A 57 -7.18 -9.54 -19.44
N PHE A 58 -7.39 -10.00 -18.20
CA PHE A 58 -7.49 -11.43 -17.89
C PHE A 58 -8.60 -12.13 -18.69
N GLU A 59 -9.79 -11.51 -18.80
CA GLU A 59 -10.93 -12.09 -19.53
C GLU A 59 -10.64 -12.32 -21.02
N ARG A 60 -9.83 -11.45 -21.65
CA ARG A 60 -9.45 -11.59 -23.07
C ARG A 60 -8.51 -12.76 -23.34
N ILE A 61 -7.79 -13.25 -22.34
CA ILE A 61 -6.84 -14.34 -22.48
C ILE A 61 -7.63 -15.65 -22.53
N GLN A 62 -7.47 -16.42 -23.60
CA GLN A 62 -8.12 -17.71 -23.79
C GLN A 62 -7.08 -18.83 -23.74
N PRO A 63 -7.18 -19.77 -22.79
CA PRO A 63 -6.33 -20.95 -22.76
C PRO A 63 -6.37 -21.70 -24.10
N TYR A 64 -5.24 -22.25 -24.49
CA TYR A 64 -4.93 -22.95 -25.74
C TYR A 64 -5.03 -22.11 -27.02
N VAL A 65 -5.51 -20.87 -26.94
CA VAL A 65 -5.67 -19.96 -28.09
C VAL A 65 -4.66 -18.81 -28.04
N THR A 66 -4.57 -18.12 -26.90
CA THR A 66 -3.73 -16.93 -26.75
C THR A 66 -2.25 -17.28 -26.78
N THR A 67 -1.49 -16.56 -27.61
CA THR A 67 -0.04 -16.74 -27.75
C THR A 67 0.75 -15.74 -26.91
N ILE A 68 2.04 -16.03 -26.65
CA ILE A 68 2.94 -15.05 -26.01
C ILE A 68 3.00 -13.74 -26.80
N ALA A 69 2.99 -13.79 -28.14
CA ALA A 69 3.00 -12.58 -28.95
C ALA A 69 1.78 -11.68 -28.68
N GLN A 70 0.59 -12.29 -28.54
CA GLN A 70 -0.62 -11.55 -28.18
C GLN A 70 -0.59 -11.03 -26.74
N LEU A 71 0.02 -11.78 -25.79
CA LEU A 71 0.25 -11.28 -24.44
C LEU A 71 1.15 -10.03 -24.45
N ARG A 72 2.19 -10.03 -25.27
CA ARG A 72 3.09 -8.88 -25.45
C ARG A 72 2.36 -7.64 -25.99
N GLU A 73 1.50 -7.82 -26.99
CA GLU A 73 0.64 -6.74 -27.52
C GLU A 73 -0.29 -6.15 -26.45
N GLN A 74 -0.67 -6.96 -25.45
CA GLN A 74 -1.47 -6.53 -24.30
C GLN A 74 -0.64 -5.92 -23.15
N GLY A 75 0.67 -5.74 -23.33
CA GLY A 75 1.57 -5.23 -22.31
C GLY A 75 1.92 -6.25 -21.23
N ILE A 76 1.77 -7.54 -21.52
CA ILE A 76 2.17 -8.65 -20.65
C ILE A 76 3.42 -9.30 -21.27
N ASP A 77 4.58 -8.68 -21.03
CA ASP A 77 5.89 -9.22 -21.42
C ASP A 77 6.82 -9.24 -20.20
N PRO A 78 7.26 -10.41 -19.71
CA PRO A 78 8.16 -10.46 -18.55
C PRO A 78 9.54 -9.85 -18.78
N LEU A 79 9.95 -9.61 -20.02
CA LEU A 79 11.25 -9.02 -20.34
C LEU A 79 11.22 -7.49 -20.44
N VAL A 80 10.03 -6.91 -20.60
CA VAL A 80 9.85 -5.46 -20.86
C VAL A 80 8.97 -4.81 -19.79
N THR A 81 7.96 -5.54 -19.33
CA THR A 81 6.98 -5.06 -18.36
C THR A 81 7.52 -5.34 -16.95
N PRO A 82 7.68 -4.33 -16.10
CA PRO A 82 8.19 -4.53 -14.76
C PRO A 82 7.18 -5.31 -13.90
N ASN A 83 7.68 -5.97 -12.85
CA ASN A 83 6.85 -6.67 -11.85
C ASN A 83 6.05 -7.87 -12.40
N ILE A 84 6.55 -8.49 -13.47
CA ILE A 84 6.12 -9.82 -13.91
C ILE A 84 7.21 -10.82 -13.52
N THR A 85 6.85 -11.80 -12.69
CA THR A 85 7.75 -12.86 -12.25
C THR A 85 7.68 -14.04 -13.21
N ILE A 86 8.84 -14.50 -13.69
CA ILE A 86 8.95 -15.74 -14.45
C ILE A 86 9.12 -16.89 -13.47
N LEU A 87 8.18 -17.83 -13.48
CA LEU A 87 8.22 -19.05 -12.69
C LEU A 87 8.76 -20.20 -13.55
N ASN A 88 9.78 -20.90 -13.05
CA ASN A 88 10.27 -22.13 -13.66
C ASN A 88 9.44 -23.34 -13.22
N TYR A 89 9.72 -24.51 -13.80
CA TYR A 89 9.02 -25.76 -13.47
C TYR A 89 8.98 -26.06 -11.96
N ALA A 90 10.09 -25.89 -11.24
CA ALA A 90 10.15 -26.17 -9.80
C ALA A 90 9.30 -25.18 -8.98
N ASP A 91 9.24 -23.92 -9.38
CA ASP A 91 8.35 -22.91 -8.76
C ASP A 91 6.88 -23.28 -8.96
N ILE A 92 6.51 -23.69 -10.18
CA ILE A 92 5.14 -24.08 -10.53
C ILE A 92 4.72 -25.30 -9.71
N VAL A 93 5.57 -26.33 -9.66
CA VAL A 93 5.34 -27.57 -8.89
C VAL A 93 5.11 -27.24 -7.41
N ARG A 94 6.00 -26.45 -6.79
CA ARG A 94 5.88 -26.08 -5.37
C ARG A 94 4.60 -25.31 -5.04
N ARG A 95 4.08 -24.54 -6.00
CA ARG A 95 2.95 -23.65 -5.78
C ARG A 95 1.60 -24.29 -6.09
N LEU A 96 1.53 -25.10 -7.14
CA LEU A 96 0.26 -25.61 -7.66
C LEU A 96 -0.02 -27.05 -7.24
N LEU A 97 1.01 -27.83 -6.90
CA LEU A 97 0.80 -29.22 -6.48
C LEU A 97 0.67 -29.31 -4.97
N PRO A 98 -0.39 -29.99 -4.46
CA PRO A 98 -0.49 -30.26 -3.05
C PRO A 98 0.68 -31.15 -2.58
N PRO A 99 1.17 -30.95 -1.34
CA PRO A 99 2.29 -31.73 -0.80
C PRO A 99 1.94 -33.21 -0.59
N SER A 100 0.66 -33.54 -0.43
CA SER A 100 0.14 -34.89 -0.43
C SER A 100 -0.39 -35.23 -1.82
N GLY A 101 0.23 -36.22 -2.47
CA GLY A 101 -0.09 -36.70 -3.83
C GLY A 101 -1.44 -37.41 -3.96
N ASN A 102 -2.49 -36.89 -3.33
CA ASN A 102 -3.84 -37.38 -3.50
C ASN A 102 -4.33 -37.03 -4.91
N ASP A 103 -5.11 -37.95 -5.51
CA ASP A 103 -5.76 -37.87 -6.82
C ASP A 103 -6.81 -36.75 -6.93
N ILE A 104 -6.42 -35.52 -6.60
CA ILE A 104 -7.22 -34.35 -6.92
C ILE A 104 -7.17 -34.20 -8.43
N ALA A 105 -8.34 -34.08 -9.05
CA ALA A 105 -8.46 -33.79 -10.47
C ALA A 105 -7.76 -32.45 -10.77
N LEU A 106 -6.52 -32.52 -11.24
CA LEU A 106 -5.78 -31.37 -11.72
C LEU A 106 -6.45 -30.82 -12.99
N ASP A 107 -6.55 -29.50 -13.05
CA ASP A 107 -6.94 -28.78 -14.25
C ASP A 107 -6.10 -29.24 -15.45
N PRO A 108 -6.72 -29.46 -16.64
CA PRO A 108 -6.01 -29.91 -17.82
C PRO A 108 -4.78 -29.05 -18.18
N GLY A 109 -4.88 -27.72 -18.05
CA GLY A 109 -3.77 -26.81 -18.36
C GLY A 109 -2.59 -26.94 -17.40
N ILE A 110 -2.87 -27.22 -16.11
CA ILE A 110 -1.83 -27.53 -15.13
C ILE A 110 -1.17 -28.87 -15.47
N ARG A 111 -1.96 -29.88 -15.81
CA ARG A 111 -1.45 -31.21 -16.20
C ARG A 111 -0.55 -31.13 -17.43
N ASP A 112 -0.98 -30.41 -18.47
CA ASP A 112 -0.20 -30.22 -19.70
C ASP A 112 1.12 -29.48 -19.43
N CYS A 113 1.10 -28.47 -18.57
CA CYS A 113 2.30 -27.79 -18.10
C CYS A 113 3.26 -28.75 -17.38
N MET A 114 2.75 -29.63 -16.51
CA MET A 114 3.58 -30.61 -15.79
C MET A 114 4.20 -31.62 -16.74
N GLN A 115 3.45 -32.09 -17.74
CA GLN A 115 3.95 -33.01 -18.77
C GLN A 115 5.02 -32.36 -19.66
N ALA A 116 4.91 -31.04 -19.90
CA ALA A 116 5.87 -30.28 -20.69
C ALA A 116 7.19 -29.96 -19.97
N GLN A 117 7.28 -30.19 -18.65
CA GLN A 117 8.49 -30.00 -17.84
C GLN A 117 9.15 -28.62 -18.05
N THR A 118 10.39 -28.57 -18.54
CA THR A 118 11.17 -27.34 -18.76
C THR A 118 10.64 -26.49 -19.91
N ALA A 119 9.78 -27.02 -20.78
CA ALA A 119 9.09 -26.25 -21.80
C ALA A 119 7.92 -25.44 -21.23
N CYS A 120 7.47 -25.73 -20.00
CA CYS A 120 6.47 -24.91 -19.31
C CYS A 120 7.12 -23.75 -18.55
N ARG A 121 6.54 -22.56 -18.73
CA ARG A 121 6.90 -21.34 -17.99
C ARG A 121 5.65 -20.75 -17.36
N GLY A 122 5.77 -20.25 -16.14
CA GLY A 122 4.72 -19.47 -15.49
C GLY A 122 5.02 -17.98 -15.55
N PHE A 123 4.01 -17.16 -15.79
CA PHE A 123 4.08 -15.71 -15.63
C PHE A 123 3.14 -15.31 -14.51
N GLU A 124 3.71 -14.79 -13.43
CA GLU A 124 2.97 -14.23 -12.32
C GLU A 124 3.01 -12.70 -12.39
N ILE A 125 1.85 -12.08 -12.34
CA ILE A 125 1.67 -10.63 -12.28
C ILE A 125 0.99 -10.31 -10.95
N ASP A 126 1.63 -9.52 -10.10
CA ASP A 126 1.07 -8.99 -8.85
C ASP A 126 1.11 -7.47 -8.88
N GLN A 127 -0.01 -6.86 -9.25
CA GLN A 127 -0.15 -5.41 -9.28
C GLN A 127 -0.99 -4.96 -8.08
N ARG A 128 -0.47 -3.95 -7.37
CA ARG A 128 -1.17 -3.30 -6.27
C ARG A 128 -1.09 -1.79 -6.41
N HIS A 129 -2.18 -1.14 -6.06
CA HIS A 129 -2.26 0.30 -5.88
C HIS A 129 -2.78 0.54 -4.48
N ILE A 130 -1.94 1.10 -3.61
CA ILE A 130 -2.28 1.36 -2.21
C ILE A 130 -2.00 2.83 -1.90
N ASP A 131 -3.02 3.56 -1.47
CA ASP A 131 -2.93 4.89 -0.90
C ASP A 131 -3.07 4.78 0.63
N ARG A 132 -2.15 5.40 1.36
CA ARG A 132 -2.16 5.50 2.82
C ARG A 132 -2.19 6.96 3.22
N LYS A 133 -3.25 7.32 3.92
CA LYS A 133 -3.46 8.67 4.43
C LYS A 133 -3.54 8.66 5.94
N ARG A 134 -2.67 9.43 6.59
CA ARG A 134 -2.82 9.73 8.02
C ARG A 134 -3.99 10.70 8.21
N VAL A 135 -4.86 10.39 9.15
CA VAL A 135 -6.05 11.18 9.49
C VAL A 135 -6.10 11.45 11.00
N GLY A 136 -6.93 12.40 11.42
CA GLY A 136 -7.11 12.74 12.83
C GLY A 136 -6.31 13.97 13.27
N ASN A 137 -5.91 13.99 14.55
CA ASN A 137 -5.27 15.17 15.16
C ASN A 137 -3.76 15.13 14.96
N PHE A 138 -3.22 16.17 14.31
CA PHE A 138 -1.78 16.30 14.05
C PHE A 138 -0.91 16.20 15.32
N TRP A 139 -1.30 16.86 16.42
CA TRP A 139 -0.49 16.86 17.65
C TRP A 139 -0.47 15.50 18.33
N LEU A 140 -1.59 14.77 18.31
CA LEU A 140 -1.63 13.40 18.83
C LEU A 140 -0.79 12.45 17.99
N ASP A 141 -0.69 12.65 16.67
CA ASP A 141 0.17 11.86 15.78
C ASP A 141 1.65 12.24 15.94
N PHE A 142 1.96 13.54 15.97
CA PHE A 142 3.32 14.07 16.08
C PHE A 142 3.99 13.70 17.41
N LEU A 143 3.24 13.79 18.52
CA LEU A 143 3.69 13.35 19.84
C LEU A 143 3.49 11.84 20.05
N ASP A 144 3.15 11.10 18.99
CA ASP A 144 2.96 9.65 18.94
C ASP A 144 1.88 9.10 19.89
N PHE A 145 1.04 9.91 20.53
CA PHE A 145 -0.01 9.44 21.44
C PHE A 145 -1.09 8.61 20.75
N ARG A 146 -1.47 9.02 19.53
CA ARG A 146 -2.47 8.33 18.74
C ARG A 146 -2.25 8.59 17.27
N ARG A 147 -2.21 7.52 16.49
CA ARG A 147 -2.07 7.56 15.04
C ARG A 147 -3.22 6.82 14.40
N GLU A 148 -3.84 7.42 13.39
CA GLU A 148 -4.92 6.83 12.64
C GLU A 148 -4.59 6.89 11.14
N THR A 149 -4.69 5.75 10.47
CA THR A 149 -4.31 5.59 9.07
C THR A 149 -5.44 4.96 8.31
N LEU A 150 -5.92 5.67 7.30
CA LEU A 150 -6.82 5.13 6.31
C LEU A 150 -5.97 4.58 5.16
N THR A 151 -6.11 3.30 4.88
CA THR A 151 -5.49 2.63 3.73
C THR A 151 -6.58 2.28 2.73
N THR A 152 -6.48 2.81 1.52
CA THR A 152 -7.39 2.50 0.41
C THR A 152 -6.62 1.95 -0.78
N GLY A 153 -7.27 1.17 -1.63
CA GLY A 153 -6.60 0.69 -2.82
C GLY A 153 -7.26 -0.49 -3.50
N TRP A 154 -6.48 -1.17 -4.33
CA TRP A 154 -6.85 -2.43 -4.97
C TRP A 154 -5.62 -3.29 -5.21
N ARG A 155 -5.84 -4.59 -5.38
CA ARG A 155 -4.80 -5.57 -5.71
C ARG A 155 -5.35 -6.55 -6.74
N PHE A 156 -4.53 -6.87 -7.73
CA PHE A 156 -4.83 -7.88 -8.73
C PHE A 156 -3.63 -8.80 -8.89
N ASN A 157 -3.87 -10.11 -8.76
CA ASN A 157 -2.87 -11.13 -8.99
C ASN A 157 -3.33 -12.07 -10.10
N MET A 158 -2.44 -12.37 -11.05
CA MET A 158 -2.71 -13.26 -12.17
C MET A 158 -1.55 -14.22 -12.39
N LEU A 159 -1.87 -15.47 -12.65
CA LEU A 159 -0.93 -16.52 -13.02
C LEU A 159 -1.32 -17.06 -14.40
N LEU A 160 -0.36 -17.06 -15.32
CA LEU A 160 -0.49 -17.70 -16.62
C LEU A 160 0.54 -18.83 -16.70
N LEU A 161 0.14 -20.01 -17.18
CA LEU A 161 1.08 -21.05 -17.57
C LEU A 161 1.14 -21.11 -19.09
N VAL A 162 2.34 -21.22 -19.61
CA VAL A 162 2.62 -21.17 -21.04
C VAL A 162 3.45 -22.37 -21.43
N VAL A 163 3.02 -23.08 -22.46
CA VAL A 163 3.72 -24.21 -23.07
C VAL A 163 3.82 -23.95 -24.57
N ASN A 164 5.02 -24.07 -25.14
CA ASN A 164 5.26 -23.90 -26.58
C ASN A 164 4.59 -22.63 -27.15
N ASP A 165 4.81 -21.49 -26.47
CA ASP A 165 4.32 -20.16 -26.82
C ASP A 165 2.79 -19.94 -26.78
N ARG A 166 2.03 -20.86 -26.18
CA ARG A 166 0.59 -20.72 -25.94
C ARG A 166 0.27 -20.80 -24.46
N VAL A 167 -0.67 -19.97 -24.02
CA VAL A 167 -1.23 -20.06 -22.67
C VAL A 167 -2.01 -21.36 -22.56
N VAL A 168 -1.69 -22.22 -21.59
CA VAL A 168 -2.43 -23.47 -21.33
C VAL A 168 -3.30 -23.37 -20.10
N TYR A 169 -2.97 -22.47 -19.17
CA TYR A 169 -3.73 -22.24 -17.95
C TYR A 169 -3.69 -20.77 -17.57
N LYS A 170 -4.80 -20.27 -17.00
CA LYS A 170 -4.88 -18.93 -16.43
C LYS A 170 -5.62 -18.98 -15.10
N LEU A 171 -5.16 -18.21 -14.13
CA LEU A 171 -5.80 -18.02 -12.83
C LEU A 171 -5.66 -16.56 -12.43
N TRP A 172 -6.67 -16.01 -11.77
CA TRP A 172 -6.61 -14.67 -11.18
C TRP A 172 -7.14 -14.67 -9.76
N GLY A 173 -6.83 -13.60 -9.04
CA GLY A 173 -7.39 -13.27 -7.74
C GLY A 173 -7.08 -11.82 -7.39
N GLY A 174 -7.41 -11.43 -6.16
CA GLY A 174 -7.06 -10.13 -5.63
C GLY A 174 -8.18 -9.52 -4.81
N GLN A 175 -8.09 -8.21 -4.61
CA GLN A 175 -9.03 -7.40 -3.85
C GLN A 175 -9.44 -6.21 -4.73
N PRO A 176 -10.69 -6.15 -5.22
CA PRO A 176 -11.15 -5.02 -6.05
C PRO A 176 -11.17 -3.71 -5.28
N GLU A 177 -11.43 -3.78 -3.98
CA GLU A 177 -11.41 -2.66 -3.07
C GLU A 177 -10.73 -3.08 -1.76
N ILE A 178 -9.76 -2.27 -1.35
CA ILE A 178 -9.10 -2.32 -0.05
C ILE A 178 -9.54 -1.06 0.68
N SER A 179 -10.07 -1.22 1.89
CA SER A 179 -10.43 -0.12 2.78
C SER A 179 -10.18 -0.57 4.22
N GLU A 180 -9.09 -0.10 4.80
CA GLU A 180 -8.64 -0.51 6.13
C GLU A 180 -8.36 0.73 6.98
N THR A 181 -8.82 0.71 8.24
CA THR A 181 -8.54 1.76 9.22
C THR A 181 -7.69 1.18 10.34
N GLU A 182 -6.45 1.65 10.44
CA GLU A 182 -5.53 1.26 11.50
C GLU A 182 -5.44 2.37 12.54
N VAL A 183 -5.74 2.04 13.81
CA VAL A 183 -5.63 2.96 14.95
C VAL A 183 -4.56 2.44 15.91
N THR A 184 -3.45 3.15 16.00
CA THR A 184 -2.41 2.90 17.00
C THR A 184 -2.60 3.88 18.17
N ARG A 185 -2.53 3.38 19.41
CA ARG A 185 -2.60 4.21 20.63
C ARG A 185 -1.39 3.92 21.52
N ASN A 186 -0.59 4.95 21.75
CA ASN A 186 0.57 4.87 22.62
C ASN A 186 0.33 5.82 23.81
N PRO A 187 -0.26 5.34 24.92
CA PRO A 187 -0.61 6.20 26.06
C PRO A 187 0.58 6.92 26.71
N LEU A 188 1.81 6.41 26.57
CA LEU A 188 3.04 7.03 27.06
C LEU A 188 3.72 7.92 26.00
N GLY A 189 3.15 8.01 24.79
CA GLY A 189 3.62 8.84 23.69
C GLY A 189 5.11 8.61 23.40
N PRO A 190 5.96 9.66 23.34
CA PRO A 190 7.35 9.52 22.95
C PRO A 190 8.17 8.61 23.88
N LEU A 191 7.74 8.43 25.14
CA LEU A 191 8.45 7.60 26.12
C LEU A 191 8.26 6.10 25.88
N GLN A 192 7.25 5.69 25.10
CA GLN A 192 6.89 4.29 24.90
C GLN A 192 7.86 3.53 23.97
N GLY A 193 8.61 4.25 23.12
CA GLY A 193 9.61 3.68 22.21
C GLY A 193 11.03 3.57 22.77
N PHE A 194 11.33 4.16 23.94
CA PHE A 194 12.70 4.24 24.48
C PHE A 194 13.32 2.89 24.88
N GLY A 195 12.52 1.84 25.04
CA GLY A 195 13.01 0.49 25.42
C GLY A 195 13.54 -0.35 24.24
N GLN A 196 13.07 -0.13 23.01
CA GLN A 196 13.46 -0.96 21.86
C GLN A 196 14.73 -0.46 21.17
N SER A 197 15.02 0.84 21.23
CA SER A 197 16.23 1.43 20.64
C SER A 197 17.50 1.17 21.47
N VAL A 198 17.38 0.83 22.75
CA VAL A 198 18.52 0.58 23.66
C VAL A 198 18.94 -0.90 23.68
N LEU A 199 18.05 -1.83 23.34
CA LEU A 199 18.31 -3.28 23.40
C LEU A 199 18.57 -3.95 22.03
N GLY A 200 18.59 -3.18 20.92
CA GLY A 200 18.67 -3.72 19.55
C GLY A 200 19.94 -3.35 18.78
N ARG A 201 21.12 -3.65 19.34
CA ARG A 201 22.39 -3.74 18.59
C ARG A 201 23.35 -4.72 19.29
N TYR A 202 23.06 -6.02 19.19
CA TYR A 202 24.05 -7.10 19.24
C TYR A 202 23.58 -8.23 18.34
#